data_AF-A0A011PZH4-F1
#
_entry.id   AF-A0A011PZH4-F1
#
_cell.length_a   1.000
_cell.length_b   1.000
_cell.length_c   1.000
_cell.angle_alpha   90.00
_cell.angle_beta   90.00
_cell.angle_gamma   90.00
#
_symmetry.space_group_name_H-M   'P 1'
#
loop_
_entity.id
_entity.type
_entity.pdbx_description
1 polymer ?
#
loop_
_entity_poly.entity_id
_entity_poly.type
_entity_poly.pdbx_seq_one_letter_code
_entity_poly.pdbx_strand_id
1 'polypeptide(L)'
;MGTIHDVRYFDSDMAGAPSTAGMAAAGRMIVLLDACLVNGFNLKSVTSLVVADGVTTVTTDGDHNFRDYTVIRIAGATPDGLNGDWKITLTGGATFTFPTTEANGTATGTISAKTAPLGWTKEFAATNVGVYRPKTGLRHYFRVNDTSAYVLQYRGYEAMTGAGDGGTNPFPTATQLPAGVGMSKYYSNAAYVQKWFLIGDNRCVYLVYNGSESYGVSQESGDWAIYGFGEAISYVPGDLGHSFVIGNNANSWSSSANQNGSSVPGGFYNHSYTGCYFSRPFSQELGNPVRFRIAGNAVCQGWGSSPSAYGRVPYPNPADLSILFHTPIWMQEENSKAVRGELPGPYQPLHSYMHARIGDVVVVNGRKILLTHAFDADSGGDGVNSAGAGTGVMGWDITGPWR
;
A
#
# COMPACT_ATOMS: atom_id res chain seq x y z
N MET A 1 10.48 25.89 2.46
CA MET A 1 9.91 24.58 2.89
C MET A 1 9.93 23.69 1.66
N GLY A 2 10.77 22.65 1.66
CA GLY A 2 10.80 21.66 0.58
C GLY A 2 9.44 20.98 0.42
N THR A 3 9.10 20.58 -0.81
CA THR A 3 7.86 19.87 -1.13
C THR A 3 7.73 18.64 -0.24
N ILE A 4 6.69 18.60 0.60
CA ILE A 4 6.38 17.43 1.41
C ILE A 4 6.01 16.30 0.43
N HIS A 5 6.90 15.31 0.31
CA HIS A 5 6.59 14.10 -0.43
C HIS A 5 5.84 13.14 0.51
N ASP A 6 4.52 13.26 0.49
CA ASP A 6 3.64 12.47 1.34
C ASP A 6 3.58 11.00 0.92
N VAL A 7 3.65 10.71 -0.39
CA VAL A 7 3.55 9.35 -0.93
C VAL A 7 4.88 8.60 -0.85
N ARG A 8 4.84 7.38 -0.32
CA ARG A 8 5.99 6.46 -0.20
C ARG A 8 5.57 5.05 -0.55
N TYR A 9 6.52 4.29 -1.06
CA TYR A 9 6.38 2.85 -1.27
C TYR A 9 7.53 2.12 -0.60
N PHE A 10 7.26 0.88 -0.22
CA PHE A 10 8.19 -0.03 0.43
C PHE A 10 7.93 -1.42 -0.12
N ASP A 11 8.97 -2.24 -0.17
CA ASP A 11 8.81 -3.66 -0.46
C ASP A 11 9.88 -4.48 0.22
N SER A 12 9.64 -5.79 0.23
CA SER A 12 10.49 -6.79 0.85
C SER A 12 11.95 -6.81 0.41
N ASP A 13 12.26 -6.29 -0.78
CA ASP A 13 13.61 -6.34 -1.34
C ASP A 13 14.41 -5.06 -1.07
N MET A 14 13.83 -4.08 -0.37
CA MET A 14 14.59 -2.91 0.04
C MET A 14 15.60 -3.30 1.13
N ALA A 15 16.81 -2.74 1.05
CA ALA A 15 17.82 -2.95 2.08
C ALA A 15 17.26 -2.58 3.46
N GLY A 16 17.51 -3.42 4.47
CA GLY A 16 17.01 -3.20 5.83
C GLY A 16 15.50 -3.35 6.02
N ALA A 17 14.74 -3.76 5.00
CA ALA A 17 13.32 -4.01 5.13
C ALA A 17 13.02 -5.19 6.08
N PRO A 18 11.85 -5.19 6.75
CA PRO A 18 11.41 -6.30 7.58
C PRO A 18 11.54 -7.67 6.89
N SER A 19 12.22 -8.60 7.56
CA SER A 19 12.54 -9.92 7.01
C SER A 19 11.28 -10.69 6.63
N THR A 20 11.23 -11.12 5.39
CA THR A 20 10.17 -11.92 4.77
C THR A 20 10.11 -13.36 5.27
N ALA A 21 11.14 -13.83 5.99
CA ALA A 21 11.17 -15.19 6.53
C ALA A 21 10.17 -15.34 7.68
N GLY A 22 9.31 -16.34 7.57
CA GLY A 22 8.39 -16.72 8.64
C GLY A 22 7.30 -15.68 8.93
N MET A 23 6.84 -14.93 7.92
CA MET A 23 5.79 -13.90 8.07
C MET A 23 4.45 -14.41 8.63
N ALA A 24 4.23 -15.73 8.65
CA ALA A 24 3.10 -16.35 9.32
C ALA A 24 3.16 -16.23 10.87
N ALA A 25 4.35 -16.12 11.47
CA ALA A 25 4.49 -16.07 12.92
C ALA A 25 3.79 -14.84 13.52
N ALA A 26 3.31 -14.97 14.75
CA ALA A 26 2.62 -13.89 15.43
C ALA A 26 3.52 -12.67 15.62
N GLY A 27 2.96 -11.47 15.44
CA GLY A 27 3.66 -10.20 15.57
C GLY A 27 4.56 -9.78 14.39
N ARG A 28 4.76 -10.63 13.37
CA ARG A 28 5.60 -10.28 12.21
C ARG A 28 5.00 -9.16 11.36
N MET A 29 3.69 -9.11 11.22
CA MET A 29 3.01 -8.03 10.51
C MET A 29 3.07 -6.73 11.32
N ILE A 30 3.07 -6.80 12.65
CA ILE A 30 3.28 -5.61 13.50
C ILE A 30 4.69 -5.04 13.27
N VAL A 31 5.72 -5.88 13.17
CA VAL A 31 7.09 -5.41 12.85
C VAL A 31 7.14 -4.75 11.48
N LEU A 32 6.45 -5.31 10.48
CA LEU A 32 6.35 -4.74 9.15
C LEU A 32 5.71 -3.34 9.17
N LEU A 33 4.54 -3.23 9.81
CA LEU A 33 3.81 -1.97 9.92
C LEU A 33 4.59 -0.94 10.75
N ASP A 34 5.23 -1.33 11.85
CA ASP A 34 6.05 -0.42 12.65
C ASP A 34 7.21 0.18 11.82
N ALA A 35 7.89 -0.65 11.01
CA ALA A 35 8.96 -0.20 10.15
C ALA A 35 8.47 0.77 9.07
N CYS A 36 7.36 0.46 8.39
CA CYS A 36 6.89 1.27 7.25
C CYS A 36 6.08 2.49 7.69
N LEU A 37 5.30 2.40 8.76
CA LEU A 37 4.38 3.46 9.19
C LEU A 37 5.03 4.46 10.14
N VAL A 38 5.91 3.99 11.05
CA VAL A 38 6.36 4.77 12.21
C VAL A 38 7.86 5.03 12.21
N ASN A 39 8.67 3.99 12.02
CA ASN A 39 10.08 4.03 12.39
C ASN A 39 11.02 4.33 11.22
N GLY A 40 10.70 3.83 10.03
CA GLY A 40 11.65 3.75 8.91
C GLY A 40 12.67 2.63 9.13
N PHE A 41 13.56 2.45 8.16
CA PHE A 41 14.58 1.40 8.20
C PHE A 41 15.78 1.77 7.33
N ASN A 42 16.80 0.89 7.26
CA ASN A 42 18.05 1.12 6.54
C ASN A 42 18.80 2.40 6.98
N LEU A 43 19.08 2.51 8.28
CA LEU A 43 19.84 3.63 8.83
C LEU A 43 21.29 3.59 8.31
N LYS A 44 21.78 4.74 7.85
CA LYS A 44 23.13 4.98 7.34
C LYS A 44 23.72 6.22 7.98
N SER A 45 25.02 6.20 8.24
CA SER A 45 25.76 7.40 8.64
C SER A 45 26.06 8.22 7.39
N VAL A 46 25.95 9.54 7.49
CA VAL A 46 26.30 10.46 6.40
C VAL A 46 27.68 11.05 6.67
N THR A 47 28.60 10.86 5.73
CA THR A 47 30.00 11.33 5.82
C THR A 47 30.18 12.70 5.19
N SER A 48 29.32 13.07 4.23
CA SER A 48 29.30 14.40 3.63
C SER A 48 27.89 14.78 3.19
N LEU A 49 27.52 16.03 3.41
CA LEU A 49 26.27 16.61 2.92
C LEU A 49 26.54 18.06 2.48
N VAL A 50 26.52 18.29 1.17
CA VAL A 50 26.94 19.56 0.56
C VAL A 50 25.81 20.12 -0.28
N VAL A 51 25.48 21.39 -0.08
CA VAL A 51 24.54 22.14 -0.90
C VAL A 51 25.32 22.94 -1.94
N ALA A 52 24.97 22.75 -3.21
CA ALA A 52 25.46 23.55 -4.32
C ALA A 52 24.31 23.83 -5.30
N ASP A 53 24.08 25.10 -5.59
CA ASP A 53 23.14 25.59 -6.60
C ASP A 53 21.72 25.01 -6.44
N GLY A 54 21.25 24.95 -5.19
CA GLY A 54 19.91 24.45 -4.84
C GLY A 54 19.79 22.93 -4.82
N VAL A 55 20.90 22.18 -4.93
CA VAL A 55 20.93 20.72 -4.85
C VAL A 55 21.83 20.29 -3.70
N THR A 56 21.28 19.49 -2.80
CA THR A 56 22.05 18.79 -1.77
C THR A 56 22.60 17.49 -2.34
N THR A 57 23.90 17.27 -2.21
CA THR A 57 24.56 15.98 -2.44
C THR A 57 24.88 15.35 -1.10
N VAL A 58 24.42 14.12 -0.89
CA VAL A 58 24.67 13.32 0.31
C VAL A 58 25.60 12.17 -0.05
N THR A 59 26.61 11.95 0.78
CA THR A 59 27.51 10.79 0.72
C THR A 59 27.40 10.01 2.03
N THR A 60 27.15 8.71 1.95
CA THR A 60 27.08 7.81 3.12
C THR A 60 28.43 7.19 3.44
N ASP A 61 28.53 6.48 4.56
CA ASP A 61 29.72 5.72 5.02
C ASP A 61 30.07 4.47 4.18
N GLY A 62 29.37 4.27 3.08
CA GLY A 62 29.51 3.16 2.14
C GLY A 62 28.25 3.03 1.30
N ASP A 63 28.07 1.88 0.64
CA ASP A 63 26.87 1.64 -0.16
C ASP A 63 25.60 1.70 0.68
N HIS A 64 24.68 2.59 0.29
CA HIS A 64 23.43 2.79 1.00
C HIS A 64 22.35 1.78 0.60
N ASN A 65 22.39 1.27 -0.64
CA ASN A 65 21.35 0.40 -1.21
C ASN A 65 19.92 0.95 -1.11
N PHE A 66 19.75 2.27 -0.95
CA PHE A 66 18.49 2.95 -1.23
C PHE A 66 18.09 2.77 -2.69
N ARG A 67 16.81 3.00 -2.98
CA ARG A 67 16.27 2.96 -4.34
C ARG A 67 15.98 4.35 -4.85
N ASP A 68 16.11 4.51 -6.16
CA ASP A 68 15.84 5.78 -6.80
C ASP A 68 14.38 6.18 -6.63
N TYR A 69 14.15 7.49 -6.54
CA TYR A 69 12.82 8.08 -6.35
C TYR A 69 12.08 7.65 -5.07
N THR A 70 12.80 7.09 -4.07
CA THR A 70 12.26 6.86 -2.72
C THR A 70 12.43 8.08 -1.82
N VAL A 71 11.77 8.07 -0.66
CA VAL A 71 11.85 9.16 0.32
C VAL A 71 12.78 8.76 1.45
N ILE A 72 13.84 9.54 1.66
CA ILE A 72 14.85 9.35 2.69
C ILE A 72 14.75 10.45 3.74
N ARG A 73 14.80 10.05 5.01
CA ARG A 73 14.86 10.96 6.14
C ARG A 73 16.31 11.33 6.45
N ILE A 74 16.60 12.62 6.41
CA ILE A 74 17.84 13.20 6.92
C ILE A 74 17.60 13.74 8.34
N ALA A 75 18.50 13.44 9.26
CA ALA A 75 18.45 13.93 10.64
C ALA A 75 19.85 14.24 11.18
N GLY A 76 19.96 15.25 12.05
CA GLY A 76 21.18 15.66 12.72
C GLY A 76 22.07 16.63 11.94
N ALA A 77 21.55 17.24 10.87
CA ALA A 77 22.25 18.23 10.06
C ALA A 77 22.07 19.66 10.57
N THR A 78 23.13 20.46 10.48
CA THR A 78 23.12 21.90 10.64
C THR A 78 23.59 22.52 9.31
N PRO A 79 22.81 23.38 8.63
CA PRO A 79 21.58 24.02 9.10
C PRO A 79 20.35 23.09 9.18
N ASP A 80 19.43 23.44 10.09
CA ASP A 80 18.27 22.62 10.45
C ASP A 80 17.32 22.33 9.28
N GLY A 81 17.27 23.23 8.28
CA GLY A 81 16.39 23.07 7.12
C GLY A 81 16.77 21.91 6.18
N LEU A 82 17.91 21.26 6.40
CA LEU A 82 18.31 20.03 5.71
C LEU A 82 17.72 18.78 6.38
N ASN A 83 17.27 18.88 7.63
CA ASN A 83 16.58 17.79 8.32
C ASN A 83 15.15 17.65 7.79
N GLY A 84 14.71 16.42 7.57
CA GLY A 84 13.37 16.14 7.04
C GLY A 84 13.35 14.97 6.09
N ASP A 85 12.26 14.87 5.32
CA ASP A 85 12.01 13.80 4.38
C ASP A 85 12.16 14.30 2.95
N TRP A 86 13.06 13.68 2.19
CA TRP A 86 13.45 14.13 0.86
C TRP A 86 13.26 13.02 -0.16
N LYS A 87 12.59 13.31 -1.27
CA LYS A 87 12.58 12.39 -2.41
C LYS A 87 13.91 12.51 -3.14
N ILE A 88 14.63 11.40 -3.22
CA ILE A 88 16.02 11.40 -3.68
C ILE A 88 16.15 11.05 -5.17
N THR A 89 17.26 11.48 -5.77
CA THR A 89 17.80 10.95 -7.03
C THR A 89 19.13 10.26 -6.72
N LEU A 90 19.27 8.98 -7.07
CA LEU A 90 20.55 8.28 -6.89
C LEU A 90 21.60 8.79 -7.87
N THR A 91 22.83 8.99 -7.40
CA THR A 91 23.99 9.35 -8.23
C THR A 91 25.13 8.34 -8.15
N GLY A 92 25.05 7.38 -7.23
CA GLY A 92 26.00 6.30 -7.05
C GLY A 92 25.55 5.33 -5.96
N GLY A 93 26.38 4.33 -5.64
CA GLY A 93 26.09 3.35 -4.58
C GLY A 93 26.08 3.95 -3.17
N ALA A 94 26.92 4.95 -2.94
CA ALA A 94 27.08 5.68 -1.69
C ALA A 94 26.62 7.15 -1.77
N THR A 95 26.06 7.59 -2.90
CA THR A 95 25.72 9.00 -3.14
C THR A 95 24.35 9.19 -3.75
N PHE A 96 23.64 10.20 -3.26
CA PHE A 96 22.34 10.63 -3.79
C PHE A 96 22.15 12.13 -3.62
N THR A 97 21.17 12.69 -4.32
CA THR A 97 20.85 14.11 -4.27
C THR A 97 19.38 14.38 -3.99
N PHE A 98 19.09 15.59 -3.49
CA PHE A 98 17.73 16.13 -3.38
C PHE A 98 17.74 17.66 -3.51
N PRO A 99 16.65 18.28 -4.01
CA PRO A 99 16.56 19.73 -4.12
C PRO A 99 16.37 20.39 -2.74
N THR A 100 16.99 21.54 -2.53
CA THR A 100 16.86 22.32 -1.30
C THR A 100 16.86 23.83 -1.59
N THR A 101 16.35 24.62 -0.64
CA THR A 101 16.44 26.10 -0.66
C THR A 101 17.49 26.63 0.31
N GLU A 102 18.20 25.75 1.02
CA GLU A 102 19.29 26.12 1.91
C GLU A 102 20.46 26.74 1.13
N ALA A 103 21.24 27.59 1.79
CA ALA A 103 22.38 28.26 1.16
C ALA A 103 23.49 27.26 0.80
N ASN A 104 24.29 27.60 -0.23
CA ASN A 104 25.45 26.81 -0.62
C ASN A 104 26.43 26.64 0.56
N GLY A 105 26.93 25.43 0.76
CA GLY A 105 27.85 25.12 1.85
C GLY A 105 27.81 23.65 2.27
N THR A 106 28.70 23.29 3.19
CA THR A 106 28.76 21.94 3.76
C THR A 106 28.03 21.91 5.08
N ALA A 107 27.08 20.99 5.22
CA ALA A 107 26.39 20.78 6.47
C ALA A 107 27.31 20.14 7.52
N THR A 108 27.06 20.44 8.78
CA THR A 108 27.78 19.89 9.93
C THR A 108 26.83 19.10 10.82
N GLY A 109 27.38 18.39 11.82
CA GLY A 109 26.61 17.60 12.78
C GLY A 109 26.78 16.09 12.60
N THR A 110 26.11 15.32 13.45
CA THR A 110 26.07 13.85 13.35
C THR A 110 24.89 13.47 12.45
N ILE A 111 25.14 13.46 11.16
CA ILE A 111 24.10 13.33 10.15
C ILE A 111 23.81 11.84 9.87
N SER A 112 22.53 11.50 9.79
CA SER A 112 22.06 10.17 9.40
C SER A 112 21.04 10.24 8.27
N ALA A 113 20.99 9.17 7.47
CA ALA A 113 20.02 8.96 6.41
C ALA A 113 19.31 7.61 6.61
N LYS A 114 17.99 7.55 6.43
CA LYS A 114 17.24 6.27 6.46
C LYS A 114 16.03 6.30 5.54
N THR A 115 15.56 5.14 5.10
CA THR A 115 14.26 5.03 4.42
C THR A 115 13.17 5.60 5.32
N ALA A 116 12.44 6.60 4.83
CA ALA A 116 11.53 7.37 5.65
C ALA A 116 10.17 6.65 5.79
N PRO A 117 9.61 6.52 7.01
CA PRO A 117 8.29 5.90 7.24
C PRO A 117 7.15 6.81 6.77
N LEU A 118 5.91 6.32 6.61
CA LEU A 118 4.76 7.18 6.26
C LEU A 118 4.47 8.31 7.27
N GLY A 119 5.03 8.24 8.49
CA GLY A 119 4.91 9.28 9.51
C GLY A 119 3.63 9.18 10.33
N TRP A 120 3.02 7.99 10.36
CA TRP A 120 1.91 7.64 11.22
C TRP A 120 2.40 7.44 12.66
N THR A 121 1.48 7.44 13.61
CA THR A 121 1.78 7.17 15.02
C THR A 121 1.24 5.80 15.42
N LYS A 122 1.92 5.14 16.37
CA LYS A 122 1.41 3.96 17.07
C LYS A 122 0.94 4.40 18.46
N GLU A 123 -0.37 4.60 18.60
CA GLU A 123 -0.96 5.18 19.81
C GLU A 123 -1.04 4.15 20.95
N PHE A 124 -1.34 2.89 20.60
CA PHE A 124 -1.44 1.81 21.58
C PHE A 124 -0.76 0.55 21.05
N ALA A 125 -0.26 -0.25 21.98
CA ALA A 125 0.35 -1.53 21.70
C ALA A 125 -0.01 -2.55 22.79
N ALA A 126 -0.10 -3.81 22.40
CA ALA A 126 -0.10 -4.97 23.29
C ALA A 126 0.65 -6.11 22.60
N THR A 127 0.75 -7.27 23.24
CA THR A 127 1.38 -8.45 22.63
C THR A 127 0.71 -8.78 21.28
N ASN A 128 1.49 -8.70 20.20
CA ASN A 128 1.05 -8.92 18.81
C ASN A 128 -0.10 -8.01 18.33
N VAL A 129 -0.35 -6.88 18.99
CA VAL A 129 -1.39 -5.92 18.62
C VAL A 129 -0.79 -4.52 18.52
N GLY A 130 -1.13 -3.81 17.45
CA GLY A 130 -0.78 -2.41 17.22
C GLY A 130 -1.99 -1.59 16.85
N VAL A 131 -2.09 -0.37 17.38
CA VAL A 131 -3.10 0.61 16.98
C VAL A 131 -2.41 1.81 16.38
N TYR A 132 -2.59 2.01 15.08
CA TYR A 132 -1.95 3.07 14.31
C TYR A 132 -2.93 4.20 14.03
N ARG A 133 -2.42 5.43 13.90
CA ARG A 133 -3.20 6.58 13.43
C ARG A 133 -2.50 7.29 12.28
N PRO A 134 -3.24 7.68 11.24
CA PRO A 134 -2.71 8.57 10.22
C PRO A 134 -2.23 9.90 10.82
N LYS A 135 -1.28 10.52 10.12
CA LYS A 135 -0.64 11.77 10.54
C LYS A 135 -1.61 12.94 10.46
N THR A 136 -2.43 12.98 9.40
CA THR A 136 -3.39 14.07 9.13
C THR A 136 -4.76 13.51 8.73
N GLY A 137 -5.76 14.37 8.56
CA GLY A 137 -7.14 13.98 8.22
C GLY A 137 -8.04 13.71 9.42
N LEU A 138 -9.00 12.81 9.27
CA LEU A 138 -9.89 12.28 10.31
C LEU A 138 -9.10 11.54 11.40
N ARG A 139 -7.96 10.94 11.03
CA ARG A 139 -7.07 10.22 11.95
C ARG A 139 -7.81 9.14 12.76
N HIS A 140 -8.71 8.39 12.13
CA HIS A 140 -9.32 7.22 12.76
C HIS A 140 -8.27 6.15 13.06
N TYR A 141 -8.54 5.32 14.07
CA TYR A 141 -7.62 4.32 14.61
C TYR A 141 -7.65 3.05 13.77
N PHE A 142 -6.49 2.64 13.27
CA PHE A 142 -6.27 1.37 12.59
C PHE A 142 -5.74 0.34 13.60
N ARG A 143 -6.64 -0.48 14.14
CA ARG A 143 -6.24 -1.57 15.04
C ARG A 143 -5.89 -2.80 14.22
N VAL A 144 -4.72 -3.36 14.48
CA VAL A 144 -4.19 -4.58 13.87
C VAL A 144 -3.87 -5.60 14.97
N ASN A 145 -4.42 -6.79 14.85
CA ASN A 145 -4.19 -7.95 15.72
C ASN A 145 -3.56 -9.08 14.92
N ASP A 146 -2.29 -9.34 15.21
CA ASP A 146 -1.44 -10.34 14.57
C ASP A 146 -1.15 -11.54 15.49
N THR A 147 -2.11 -11.89 16.36
CA THR A 147 -1.96 -13.00 17.31
C THR A 147 -2.07 -14.36 16.63
N SER A 148 -2.94 -14.48 15.63
CA SER A 148 -3.15 -15.73 14.89
C SER A 148 -1.99 -16.00 13.94
N ALA A 149 -1.62 -17.27 13.76
CA ALA A 149 -0.59 -17.66 12.79
C ALA A 149 -1.10 -17.62 11.33
N TYR A 150 -2.42 -17.58 11.12
CA TYR A 150 -3.04 -17.83 9.81
C TYR A 150 -3.78 -16.62 9.24
N VAL A 151 -4.15 -15.67 10.09
CA VAL A 151 -4.93 -14.51 9.68
C VAL A 151 -4.50 -13.31 10.52
N LEU A 152 -4.24 -12.20 9.85
CA LEU A 152 -4.17 -10.88 10.47
C LEU A 152 -5.59 -10.32 10.57
N GLN A 153 -5.97 -9.84 11.74
CA GLN A 153 -7.29 -9.22 11.94
C GLN A 153 -7.11 -7.72 12.13
N TYR A 154 -7.95 -6.92 11.49
CA TYR A 154 -7.92 -5.49 11.70
C TYR A 154 -9.28 -4.83 11.57
N ARG A 155 -9.41 -3.68 12.21
CA ARG A 155 -10.65 -2.92 12.33
C ARG A 155 -10.34 -1.44 12.51
N GLY A 156 -11.17 -0.61 11.90
CA GLY A 156 -11.15 0.83 12.12
C GLY A 156 -12.00 1.23 13.32
N TYR A 157 -11.60 2.29 14.03
CA TYR A 157 -12.38 2.90 15.09
C TYR A 157 -12.28 4.42 15.02
N GLU A 158 -13.37 5.13 15.31
CA GLU A 158 -13.32 6.60 15.37
C GLU A 158 -12.64 7.09 16.66
N ALA A 159 -12.77 6.32 17.74
CA ALA A 159 -12.06 6.57 19.00
C ALA A 159 -11.63 5.28 19.67
N MET A 160 -10.46 5.30 20.31
CA MET A 160 -9.94 4.22 21.15
C MET A 160 -9.18 4.79 22.36
N THR A 161 -9.20 4.05 23.47
CA THR A 161 -8.46 4.38 24.70
C THR A 161 -7.41 3.34 25.07
N GLY A 162 -7.22 2.31 24.24
CA GLY A 162 -6.25 1.24 24.45
C GLY A 162 -6.16 0.28 23.26
N ALA A 163 -5.32 -0.76 23.36
CA ALA A 163 -5.07 -1.74 22.30
C ALA A 163 -6.15 -2.84 22.18
N GLY A 164 -7.04 -2.95 23.17
CA GLY A 164 -8.14 -3.93 23.18
C GLY A 164 -9.21 -3.62 22.14
N ASP A 165 -10.27 -4.43 22.11
CA ASP A 165 -11.40 -4.28 21.17
C ASP A 165 -12.42 -3.19 21.57
N GLY A 166 -12.27 -2.59 22.76
CA GLY A 166 -13.24 -1.67 23.39
C GLY A 166 -13.18 -0.21 22.93
N GLY A 167 -13.20 0.04 21.61
CA GLY A 167 -13.29 1.40 21.01
C GLY A 167 -14.72 1.82 20.63
N THR A 168 -14.87 3.08 20.21
CA THR A 168 -16.16 3.68 19.79
C THR A 168 -16.28 3.73 18.27
N ASN A 169 -17.50 3.50 17.76
CA ASN A 169 -17.83 3.47 16.34
C ASN A 169 -16.88 2.58 15.52
N PRO A 170 -16.79 1.27 15.84
CA PRO A 170 -15.99 0.34 15.06
C PRO A 170 -16.52 0.21 13.64
N PHE A 171 -15.62 0.11 12.66
CA PHE A 171 -15.93 -0.21 11.27
C PHE A 171 -15.04 -1.35 10.76
N PRO A 172 -15.62 -2.53 10.47
CA PRO A 172 -17.03 -2.93 10.68
C PRO A 172 -17.42 -3.05 12.16
N THR A 173 -18.73 -3.00 12.45
CA THR A 173 -19.23 -3.31 13.81
C THR A 173 -19.01 -4.79 14.16
N ALA A 174 -19.03 -5.11 15.46
CA ALA A 174 -18.97 -6.50 15.91
C ALA A 174 -20.16 -7.34 15.42
N THR A 175 -21.33 -6.72 15.18
CA THR A 175 -22.49 -7.40 14.61
C THR A 175 -22.31 -7.69 13.12
N GLN A 176 -21.70 -6.76 12.37
CA GLN A 176 -21.45 -6.94 10.93
C GLN A 176 -20.34 -7.96 10.67
N LEU A 177 -19.29 -7.92 11.47
CA LEU A 177 -18.15 -8.82 11.36
C LEU A 177 -17.42 -8.95 12.70
N PRO A 178 -17.75 -9.96 13.54
CA PRO A 178 -17.27 -10.06 14.92
C PRO A 178 -15.75 -9.96 15.08
N ALA A 179 -15.00 -10.62 14.20
CA ALA A 179 -13.55 -10.67 14.23
C ALA A 179 -12.85 -9.54 13.44
N GLY A 180 -13.62 -8.60 12.87
CA GLY A 180 -13.08 -7.55 12.00
C GLY A 180 -12.69 -8.09 10.63
N VAL A 181 -12.06 -7.21 9.84
CA VAL A 181 -11.57 -7.53 8.50
C VAL A 181 -10.33 -8.41 8.61
N GLY A 182 -10.29 -9.48 7.84
CA GLY A 182 -9.19 -10.43 7.83
C GLY A 182 -8.22 -10.18 6.68
N MET A 183 -6.97 -10.62 6.87
CA MET A 183 -5.99 -10.82 5.81
C MET A 183 -5.33 -12.17 6.06
N SER A 184 -5.34 -13.04 5.07
CA SER A 184 -4.75 -14.36 5.20
C SER A 184 -3.23 -14.30 5.31
N LYS A 185 -2.67 -15.18 6.13
CA LYS A 185 -1.23 -15.45 6.26
C LYS A 185 -0.95 -16.92 5.93
N TYR A 186 0.23 -17.20 5.40
CA TYR A 186 0.59 -18.55 4.95
C TYR A 186 0.47 -19.61 6.07
N TYR A 187 0.00 -20.80 5.70
CA TYR A 187 -0.31 -21.88 6.64
C TYR A 187 0.85 -22.87 6.93
N SER A 188 1.85 -23.05 6.06
CA SER A 188 2.77 -24.20 6.22
C SER A 188 4.24 -23.88 5.99
N ASN A 189 4.95 -23.66 7.11
CA ASN A 189 6.42 -23.61 7.29
C ASN A 189 7.03 -22.18 7.38
N ALA A 190 7.74 -21.95 8.47
CA ALA A 190 8.45 -20.71 8.81
C ALA A 190 9.70 -20.45 7.94
N ALA A 191 10.11 -21.39 7.09
CA ALA A 191 11.29 -21.28 6.24
C ALA A 191 11.09 -20.47 4.95
N TYR A 192 9.86 -20.08 4.62
CA TYR A 192 9.55 -19.39 3.35
C TYR A 192 9.65 -17.87 3.45
N VAL A 193 10.07 -17.26 2.35
CA VAL A 193 10.27 -15.82 2.14
C VAL A 193 9.02 -15.29 1.42
N GLN A 194 8.11 -14.62 2.15
CA GLN A 194 6.94 -14.00 1.54
C GLN A 194 7.24 -12.58 1.03
N LYS A 195 6.94 -12.30 -0.23
CA LYS A 195 7.07 -10.96 -0.81
C LYS A 195 5.91 -10.06 -0.41
N TRP A 196 6.19 -8.77 -0.26
CA TRP A 196 5.18 -7.76 0.08
C TRP A 196 5.53 -6.41 -0.53
N PHE A 197 4.49 -5.62 -0.82
CA PHE A 197 4.60 -4.20 -1.16
C PHE A 197 3.67 -3.41 -0.26
N LEU A 198 4.14 -2.28 0.27
CA LEU A 198 3.33 -1.35 1.04
C LEU A 198 3.46 0.03 0.42
N ILE A 199 2.33 0.65 0.09
CA ILE A 199 2.29 1.97 -0.54
C ILE A 199 1.28 2.83 0.19
N GLY A 200 1.61 4.09 0.45
CA GLY A 200 0.71 4.97 1.17
C GLY A 200 1.19 6.40 1.23
N ASP A 201 0.40 7.21 1.93
CA ASP A 201 0.72 8.58 2.28
C ASP A 201 0.38 8.88 3.74
N ASN A 202 0.28 10.16 4.08
CA ASN A 202 0.04 10.60 5.44
C ASN A 202 -1.41 10.37 5.95
N ARG A 203 -2.34 9.87 5.10
CA ARG A 203 -3.73 9.48 5.46
C ARG A 203 -4.17 8.10 4.99
N CYS A 204 -3.43 7.43 4.11
CA CYS A 204 -3.82 6.13 3.56
C CYS A 204 -2.64 5.16 3.44
N VAL A 205 -2.89 3.88 3.64
CA VAL A 205 -1.95 2.79 3.37
C VAL A 205 -2.64 1.63 2.66
N TYR A 206 -1.92 1.03 1.72
CA TYR A 206 -2.23 -0.22 1.07
C TYR A 206 -1.11 -1.23 1.29
N LEU A 207 -1.48 -2.47 1.54
CA LEU A 207 -0.57 -3.61 1.61
C LEU A 207 -0.97 -4.61 0.51
N VAL A 208 -0.05 -4.85 -0.40
CA VAL A 208 -0.13 -5.88 -1.43
C VAL A 208 0.65 -7.08 -0.91
N TYR A 209 -0.07 -8.16 -0.63
CA TYR A 209 0.51 -9.32 0.03
C TYR A 209 -0.03 -10.61 -0.57
N ASN A 210 0.87 -11.58 -0.75
CA ASN A 210 0.52 -12.93 -1.12
C ASN A 210 0.85 -13.87 0.03
N GLY A 211 -0.19 -14.50 0.58
CA GLY A 211 -0.05 -15.46 1.64
C GLY A 211 0.36 -16.85 1.18
N SER A 212 0.39 -17.19 -0.11
CA SER A 212 0.53 -18.57 -0.62
C SER A 212 1.85 -18.91 -1.30
N GLU A 213 2.82 -17.99 -1.37
CA GLU A 213 4.04 -18.21 -2.15
C GLU A 213 4.93 -19.33 -1.56
N SER A 214 5.10 -20.40 -2.35
CA SER A 214 6.04 -21.49 -2.13
C SER A 214 7.20 -21.35 -3.11
N TYR A 215 8.43 -21.18 -2.61
CA TYR A 215 9.68 -21.04 -3.37
C TYR A 215 9.76 -19.84 -4.35
N GLY A 216 10.80 -19.02 -4.19
CA GLY A 216 11.09 -17.82 -5.00
C GLY A 216 11.46 -18.08 -6.47
N VAL A 217 10.72 -18.94 -7.16
CA VAL A 217 10.91 -19.24 -8.59
C VAL A 217 9.62 -19.56 -9.36
N SER A 218 8.45 -19.67 -8.72
CA SER A 218 7.19 -19.84 -9.44
C SER A 218 6.17 -18.77 -9.03
N GLN A 219 6.01 -17.74 -9.87
CA GLN A 219 4.85 -16.83 -9.90
C GLN A 219 3.56 -17.56 -10.32
N GLU A 220 3.47 -18.85 -10.02
CA GLU A 220 2.43 -19.74 -10.51
C GLU A 220 1.25 -19.67 -9.52
N SER A 221 0.21 -18.96 -9.95
CA SER A 221 -1.16 -19.04 -9.40
C SER A 221 -1.39 -18.48 -7.97
N GLY A 222 -0.60 -17.49 -7.54
CA GLY A 222 -0.73 -16.91 -6.20
C GLY A 222 -1.82 -15.83 -6.06
N ASP A 223 -2.71 -15.98 -5.07
CA ASP A 223 -3.79 -15.05 -4.71
C ASP A 223 -3.25 -13.74 -4.09
N TRP A 224 -2.56 -12.91 -4.87
CA TRP A 224 -2.13 -11.57 -4.43
C TRP A 224 -3.33 -10.70 -4.11
N ALA A 225 -3.44 -10.19 -2.89
CA ALA A 225 -4.57 -9.38 -2.47
C ALA A 225 -4.14 -7.98 -2.04
N ILE A 226 -5.06 -7.03 -2.19
CA ILE A 226 -4.86 -5.64 -1.80
C ILE A 226 -5.67 -5.39 -0.53
N TYR A 227 -4.94 -5.08 0.53
CA TYR A 227 -5.48 -4.71 1.83
C TYR A 227 -5.24 -3.22 2.03
N GLY A 228 -6.07 -2.55 2.83
CA GLY A 228 -5.92 -1.12 2.99
C GLY A 228 -6.66 -0.53 4.18
N PHE A 229 -6.14 0.60 4.65
CA PHE A 229 -6.78 1.45 5.64
C PHE A 229 -6.43 2.90 5.34
N GLY A 230 -7.41 3.79 5.39
CA GLY A 230 -7.15 5.20 5.15
C GLY A 230 -8.39 6.00 4.87
N GLU A 231 -8.19 7.12 4.19
CA GLU A 231 -9.25 8.04 3.79
C GLU A 231 -9.43 8.05 2.27
N ALA A 232 -10.68 7.88 1.82
CA ALA A 232 -11.03 8.06 0.42
C ALA A 232 -10.92 9.54 0.01
N ILE A 233 -10.78 9.79 -1.29
CA ILE A 233 -11.00 11.13 -1.84
C ILE A 233 -12.51 11.32 -1.94
N SER A 234 -13.12 11.95 -0.93
CA SER A 234 -14.58 12.03 -0.81
C SER A 234 -15.21 13.12 -1.68
N TYR A 235 -16.38 12.82 -2.24
CA TYR A 235 -17.27 13.76 -2.93
C TYR A 235 -18.30 14.39 -1.98
N VAL A 236 -18.41 13.90 -0.74
CA VAL A 236 -19.38 14.41 0.24
C VAL A 236 -18.79 15.65 0.92
N PRO A 237 -19.46 16.82 0.87
CA PRO A 237 -18.98 18.01 1.57
C PRO A 237 -18.90 17.78 3.08
N GLY A 238 -17.72 18.06 3.67
CA GLY A 238 -17.50 17.90 5.11
C GLY A 238 -17.58 16.46 5.60
N ASP A 239 -17.23 15.48 4.76
CA ASP A 239 -17.33 14.06 5.09
C ASP A 239 -16.52 13.70 6.36
N LEU A 240 -17.21 13.11 7.34
CA LEU A 240 -16.63 12.59 8.58
C LEU A 240 -16.57 11.05 8.58
N GLY A 241 -17.07 10.42 7.52
CA GLY A 241 -17.26 8.98 7.41
C GLY A 241 -16.44 8.28 6.33
N HIS A 242 -15.57 9.00 5.61
CA HIS A 242 -14.81 8.48 4.47
C HIS A 242 -13.53 7.73 4.84
N SER A 243 -13.30 7.47 6.14
CA SER A 243 -12.30 6.48 6.53
C SER A 243 -12.77 5.09 6.11
N PHE A 244 -11.88 4.29 5.54
CA PHE A 244 -12.19 2.97 5.05
C PHE A 244 -11.24 1.90 5.57
N VAL A 245 -11.72 0.66 5.49
CA VAL A 245 -10.92 -0.56 5.64
C VAL A 245 -11.21 -1.51 4.47
N ILE A 246 -10.17 -2.15 3.93
CA ILE A 246 -10.22 -3.12 2.83
C ILE A 246 -9.53 -4.41 3.27
N GLY A 247 -10.20 -5.54 3.07
CA GLY A 247 -9.64 -6.88 3.22
C GLY A 247 -10.71 -7.96 3.08
N ASN A 248 -10.59 -9.05 3.84
CA ASN A 248 -11.45 -10.23 3.76
C ASN A 248 -12.55 -10.20 4.83
N ASN A 249 -13.70 -10.82 4.55
CA ASN A 249 -14.70 -11.17 5.58
C ASN A 249 -14.42 -12.51 6.27
N ALA A 250 -13.62 -13.37 5.64
CA ALA A 250 -13.28 -14.68 6.19
C ALA A 250 -12.08 -14.54 7.13
N ASN A 251 -12.24 -15.09 8.34
CA ASN A 251 -11.21 -15.15 9.37
C ASN A 251 -10.61 -16.56 9.46
N SER A 252 -10.40 -17.19 8.30
CA SER A 252 -9.84 -18.53 8.15
C SER A 252 -8.92 -18.58 6.94
N TRP A 253 -7.91 -19.46 6.98
CA TRP A 253 -7.14 -19.81 5.80
C TRP A 253 -7.97 -20.72 4.90
N SER A 254 -8.48 -20.19 3.79
CA SER A 254 -8.95 -20.97 2.65
C SER A 254 -8.51 -20.27 1.36
N SER A 255 -8.26 -21.03 0.30
CA SER A 255 -7.97 -20.45 -1.03
C SER A 255 -9.06 -19.47 -1.46
N SER A 256 -10.32 -19.79 -1.16
CA SER A 256 -11.46 -18.87 -1.36
C SER A 256 -11.45 -17.63 -0.46
N ALA A 257 -10.79 -17.65 0.70
CA ALA A 257 -10.67 -16.50 1.59
C ALA A 257 -9.61 -15.50 1.10
N ASN A 258 -8.55 -15.96 0.43
CA ASN A 258 -7.55 -15.10 -0.21
C ASN A 258 -8.14 -14.27 -1.37
N GLN A 259 -9.20 -14.78 -2.01
CA GLN A 259 -9.88 -14.17 -3.17
C GLN A 259 -10.75 -12.95 -2.80
N ASN A 260 -10.95 -12.67 -1.51
CA ASN A 260 -11.88 -11.63 -1.05
C ASN A 260 -11.21 -10.28 -0.74
N GLY A 261 -9.88 -10.17 -0.83
CA GLY A 261 -9.13 -8.99 -0.43
C GLY A 261 -9.17 -7.95 -1.54
N SER A 262 -10.30 -7.24 -1.57
CA SER A 262 -10.78 -6.46 -2.71
C SER A 262 -11.04 -7.32 -3.96
N SER A 263 -12.14 -8.08 -3.96
CA SER A 263 -12.59 -8.79 -5.16
C SER A 263 -12.86 -7.81 -6.32
N VAL A 264 -12.00 -7.90 -7.34
CA VAL A 264 -12.26 -7.58 -8.76
C VAL A 264 -12.99 -6.24 -9.03
N PRO A 265 -12.28 -5.10 -9.17
CA PRO A 265 -12.88 -3.92 -9.76
C PRO A 265 -13.43 -4.25 -11.15
N GLY A 266 -14.73 -4.08 -11.35
CA GLY A 266 -15.34 -4.17 -12.67
C GLY A 266 -15.60 -5.58 -13.23
N GLY A 267 -15.74 -6.62 -12.40
CA GLY A 267 -16.25 -7.91 -12.90
C GLY A 267 -17.69 -7.80 -13.44
N PHE A 268 -17.98 -8.36 -14.61
CA PHE A 268 -19.32 -8.41 -15.21
C PHE A 268 -20.31 -9.34 -14.45
N TYR A 269 -19.81 -10.22 -13.57
CA TYR A 269 -20.62 -11.33 -13.03
C TYR A 269 -20.62 -11.51 -11.51
N ASN A 270 -19.79 -10.80 -10.73
CA ASN A 270 -19.86 -10.84 -9.26
C ASN A 270 -19.35 -9.53 -8.65
N HIS A 271 -20.25 -8.75 -8.04
CA HIS A 271 -19.90 -7.53 -7.30
C HIS A 271 -19.91 -7.83 -5.80
N SER A 272 -18.73 -7.97 -5.20
CA SER A 272 -18.62 -8.24 -3.77
C SER A 272 -18.35 -6.94 -3.00
N TYR A 273 -19.22 -6.63 -2.04
CA TYR A 273 -19.06 -5.55 -1.05
C TYR A 273 -18.29 -6.02 0.19
N THR A 274 -17.79 -7.24 0.13
CA THR A 274 -17.35 -8.02 1.27
C THR A 274 -15.98 -7.56 1.75
N GLY A 275 -15.83 -7.40 3.07
CA GLY A 275 -14.54 -7.02 3.69
C GLY A 275 -14.11 -5.57 3.44
N CYS A 276 -14.97 -4.76 2.82
CA CYS A 276 -14.73 -3.35 2.54
C CYS A 276 -15.77 -2.48 3.27
N TYR A 277 -15.36 -1.61 4.18
CA TYR A 277 -16.26 -0.77 4.98
C TYR A 277 -15.79 0.68 5.06
N PHE A 278 -16.72 1.62 4.91
CA PHE A 278 -16.57 3.00 5.36
C PHE A 278 -16.95 3.13 6.85
N SER A 279 -16.44 4.14 7.54
CA SER A 279 -16.72 4.34 8.97
C SER A 279 -18.16 4.76 9.28
N ARG A 280 -18.83 5.42 8.32
CA ARG A 280 -20.25 5.83 8.36
C ARG A 280 -20.85 5.75 6.94
N PRO A 281 -22.16 5.88 6.69
CA PRO A 281 -22.69 6.11 5.34
C PRO A 281 -22.45 7.55 4.88
N PHE A 282 -22.72 7.85 3.60
CA PHE A 282 -22.63 9.21 3.04
C PHE A 282 -23.57 10.20 3.76
N SER A 283 -24.67 9.69 4.34
CA SER A 283 -25.59 10.44 5.19
C SER A 283 -25.02 10.80 6.58
N GLN A 284 -23.76 10.45 6.85
CA GLN A 284 -23.00 10.81 8.06
C GLN A 284 -23.53 10.23 9.39
N GLU A 285 -24.43 9.24 9.32
CA GLU A 285 -25.00 8.62 10.51
C GLU A 285 -23.93 7.95 11.39
N LEU A 286 -23.88 8.36 12.66
CA LEU A 286 -22.88 7.90 13.63
C LEU A 286 -23.08 6.42 13.97
N GLY A 287 -21.99 5.64 14.00
CA GLY A 287 -22.03 4.24 14.43
C GLY A 287 -22.69 3.29 13.42
N ASN A 288 -22.93 3.75 12.18
CA ASN A 288 -23.54 2.95 11.11
C ASN A 288 -22.56 2.70 9.95
N PRO A 289 -21.41 2.03 10.14
CA PRO A 289 -20.49 1.78 9.03
C PRO A 289 -21.17 1.04 7.88
N VAL A 290 -20.89 1.45 6.65
CA VAL A 290 -21.51 0.89 5.43
C VAL A 290 -20.47 0.15 4.61
N ARG A 291 -20.86 -0.96 3.99
CA ARG A 291 -19.99 -1.63 3.03
C ARG A 291 -19.85 -0.82 1.75
N PHE A 292 -18.74 -0.98 1.06
CA PHE A 292 -18.55 -0.43 -0.28
C PHE A 292 -17.92 -1.46 -1.21
N ARG A 293 -18.09 -1.24 -2.52
CA ARG A 293 -17.35 -1.95 -3.55
C ARG A 293 -16.35 -1.01 -4.19
N ILE A 294 -15.28 -1.60 -4.69
CA ILE A 294 -14.30 -0.91 -5.51
C ILE A 294 -14.75 -1.05 -6.97
N ALA A 295 -15.06 0.08 -7.59
CA ALA A 295 -15.64 0.18 -8.92
C ALA A 295 -14.60 0.73 -9.90
N GLY A 296 -13.83 -0.19 -10.48
CA GLY A 296 -12.94 0.08 -11.60
C GLY A 296 -13.61 -0.10 -12.96
N ASN A 297 -12.82 0.02 -14.03
CA ASN A 297 -13.25 -0.15 -15.39
C ASN A 297 -13.38 -1.64 -15.74
N ALA A 298 -14.54 -2.01 -16.28
CA ALA A 298 -14.88 -3.39 -16.62
C ALA A 298 -14.12 -3.93 -17.86
N VAL A 299 -13.48 -3.07 -18.65
CA VAL A 299 -12.70 -3.44 -19.85
C VAL A 299 -11.60 -4.46 -19.53
N CYS A 300 -11.05 -4.43 -18.32
CA CYS A 300 -9.95 -5.31 -17.92
C CYS A 300 -10.33 -6.36 -16.88
N GLN A 301 -11.63 -6.64 -16.67
CA GLN A 301 -12.14 -7.73 -15.79
C GLN A 301 -11.25 -7.97 -14.55
N GLY A 302 -11.29 -7.05 -13.59
CA GLY A 302 -10.51 -7.12 -12.35
C GLY A 302 -9.42 -6.08 -12.23
N TRP A 303 -8.40 -6.40 -11.42
CA TRP A 303 -7.38 -5.43 -11.04
C TRP A 303 -6.37 -5.11 -12.16
N GLY A 304 -6.44 -5.76 -13.31
CA GLY A 304 -5.58 -5.51 -14.46
C GLY A 304 -5.34 -6.77 -15.29
N SER A 305 -4.24 -6.75 -16.06
CA SER A 305 -3.81 -7.76 -17.03
C SER A 305 -3.95 -9.21 -16.57
N SER A 306 -4.94 -9.92 -17.12
CA SER A 306 -5.04 -11.38 -17.03
C SER A 306 -4.66 -12.01 -18.38
N PRO A 307 -3.92 -13.12 -18.37
CA PRO A 307 -3.55 -13.83 -19.58
C PRO A 307 -4.73 -14.51 -20.31
N SER A 308 -5.89 -14.66 -19.68
CA SER A 308 -7.05 -15.34 -20.28
C SER A 308 -7.73 -14.45 -21.34
N ALA A 309 -7.74 -14.94 -22.57
CA ALA A 309 -7.85 -14.18 -23.81
C ALA A 309 -9.26 -13.66 -24.21
N TYR A 310 -10.19 -13.41 -23.28
CA TYR A 310 -11.55 -12.98 -23.64
C TYR A 310 -11.74 -11.46 -23.57
N GLY A 311 -11.58 -10.79 -24.72
CA GLY A 311 -12.14 -9.44 -24.96
C GLY A 311 -11.41 -8.24 -24.33
N ARG A 312 -10.15 -8.40 -23.88
CA ARG A 312 -9.35 -7.38 -23.20
C ARG A 312 -8.46 -6.58 -24.16
N VAL A 313 -7.96 -5.39 -23.76
CA VAL A 313 -7.16 -4.50 -24.63
C VAL A 313 -5.79 -5.13 -24.94
N PRO A 314 -5.36 -5.25 -26.22
CA PRO A 314 -4.02 -5.69 -26.58
C PRO A 314 -2.95 -4.74 -26.05
N TYR A 315 -1.74 -5.24 -25.78
CA TYR A 315 -0.58 -4.41 -25.45
C TYR A 315 0.40 -4.33 -26.63
N PRO A 316 0.86 -3.13 -27.02
CA PRO A 316 0.31 -1.83 -26.65
C PRO A 316 -1.09 -1.63 -27.28
N ASN A 317 -1.77 -0.53 -26.95
CA ASN A 317 -3.06 -0.22 -27.56
C ASN A 317 -2.91 -0.11 -29.10
N PRO A 318 -3.62 -0.90 -29.92
CA PRO A 318 -3.42 -0.87 -31.37
C PRO A 318 -3.76 0.46 -32.05
N ALA A 319 -4.61 1.28 -31.42
CA ALA A 319 -5.08 2.54 -32.00
C ALA A 319 -4.02 3.66 -31.97
N ASP A 320 -3.17 3.69 -30.93
CA ASP A 320 -2.23 4.80 -30.69
C ASP A 320 -0.90 4.37 -30.04
N LEU A 321 -0.68 3.07 -29.87
CA LEU A 321 0.48 2.46 -29.21
C LEU A 321 0.68 2.90 -27.75
N SER A 322 -0.34 3.48 -27.10
CA SER A 322 -0.27 3.91 -25.72
C SER A 322 -0.42 2.76 -24.72
N ILE A 323 -0.03 3.04 -23.47
CA ILE A 323 -0.33 2.20 -22.31
C ILE A 323 -1.53 2.82 -21.59
N LEU A 324 -2.61 2.05 -21.49
CA LEU A 324 -3.89 2.47 -20.95
C LEU A 324 -4.00 2.08 -19.48
N PHE A 325 -4.34 3.09 -18.68
CA PHE A 325 -4.73 2.94 -17.29
C PHE A 325 -6.07 3.63 -17.06
N HIS A 326 -6.87 3.04 -16.20
CA HIS A 326 -8.05 3.66 -15.65
C HIS A 326 -7.77 4.23 -14.27
N THR A 327 -8.08 5.52 -14.13
CA THR A 327 -8.12 6.27 -12.88
C THR A 327 -9.11 7.44 -13.10
N PRO A 328 -9.88 7.89 -12.09
CA PRO A 328 -9.93 7.38 -10.72
C PRO A 328 -10.60 6.01 -10.61
N ILE A 329 -10.31 5.27 -9.53
CA ILE A 329 -11.04 4.05 -9.18
C ILE A 329 -12.07 4.40 -8.11
N TRP A 330 -13.35 4.24 -8.44
CA TRP A 330 -14.44 4.69 -7.58
C TRP A 330 -14.70 3.76 -6.41
N MET A 331 -15.27 4.32 -5.35
CA MET A 331 -15.78 3.61 -4.19
C MET A 331 -17.29 3.86 -4.09
N GLN A 332 -18.08 2.80 -4.24
CA GLN A 332 -19.54 2.88 -4.23
C GLN A 332 -20.13 2.14 -3.03
N GLU A 333 -21.01 2.79 -2.29
CA GLU A 333 -21.69 2.17 -1.15
C GLU A 333 -22.65 1.03 -1.55
N GLU A 334 -22.82 0.07 -0.66
CA GLU A 334 -23.68 -1.10 -0.87
C GLU A 334 -25.16 -0.75 -0.91
N ASN A 335 -25.69 -0.02 0.07
CA ASN A 335 -27.13 0.15 0.19
C ASN A 335 -27.65 1.28 -0.72
N SER A 336 -26.99 2.43 -0.69
CA SER A 336 -27.41 3.62 -1.44
C SER A 336 -27.04 3.58 -2.92
N LYS A 337 -26.05 2.75 -3.28
CA LYS A 337 -25.37 2.77 -4.59
C LYS A 337 -24.74 4.13 -4.92
N ALA A 338 -24.59 5.02 -3.93
CA ALA A 338 -23.91 6.29 -4.12
C ALA A 338 -22.43 6.04 -4.39
N VAL A 339 -21.90 6.64 -5.46
CA VAL A 339 -20.45 6.78 -5.64
C VAL A 339 -20.01 7.87 -4.67
N ARG A 340 -19.28 7.49 -3.63
CA ARG A 340 -18.94 8.40 -2.53
C ARG A 340 -17.60 9.08 -2.70
N GLY A 341 -16.69 8.43 -3.42
CA GLY A 341 -15.34 8.95 -3.59
C GLY A 341 -14.46 8.00 -4.40
N GLU A 342 -13.16 8.25 -4.31
CA GLU A 342 -12.13 7.56 -5.08
C GLU A 342 -11.10 6.92 -4.15
N LEU A 343 -10.53 5.79 -4.59
CA LEU A 343 -9.34 5.24 -3.96
C LEU A 343 -8.14 6.17 -4.25
N PRO A 344 -7.42 6.64 -3.22
CA PRO A 344 -6.25 7.49 -3.41
C PRO A 344 -5.03 6.71 -3.92
N GLY A 345 -4.60 6.97 -5.16
CA GLY A 345 -3.31 6.48 -5.68
C GLY A 345 -3.34 5.31 -6.68
N PRO A 346 -4.29 4.35 -6.62
CA PRO A 346 -4.41 3.29 -7.61
C PRO A 346 -4.65 3.73 -9.06
N TYR A 347 -4.01 2.99 -9.97
CA TYR A 347 -4.19 3.05 -11.42
C TYR A 347 -4.44 1.62 -11.90
N GLN A 348 -5.62 1.37 -12.45
CA GLN A 348 -6.00 0.06 -12.94
C GLN A 348 -5.48 -0.13 -14.38
N PRO A 349 -4.52 -1.03 -14.64
CA PRO A 349 -4.07 -1.29 -16.00
C PRO A 349 -5.19 -1.89 -16.85
N LEU A 350 -5.32 -1.46 -18.11
CA LEU A 350 -6.40 -1.95 -18.99
C LEU A 350 -5.98 -3.05 -19.97
N HIS A 351 -4.68 -3.28 -20.11
CA HIS A 351 -4.14 -4.26 -21.05
C HIS A 351 -4.20 -5.68 -20.54
N SER A 352 -4.33 -6.65 -21.45
CA SER A 352 -4.34 -8.10 -21.15
C SER A 352 -2.97 -8.62 -20.69
N TYR A 353 -1.89 -8.00 -21.16
CA TYR A 353 -0.51 -8.34 -20.82
C TYR A 353 0.31 -7.06 -20.75
N MET A 354 0.64 -6.59 -19.55
CA MET A 354 1.63 -5.53 -19.44
C MET A 354 3.02 -6.16 -19.57
N HIS A 355 3.81 -5.71 -20.55
CA HIS A 355 5.18 -6.18 -20.73
C HIS A 355 6.14 -5.62 -19.65
N ALA A 356 5.68 -4.62 -18.89
CA ALA A 356 6.39 -4.08 -17.75
C ALA A 356 6.37 -5.08 -16.59
N ARG A 357 7.53 -5.23 -15.94
CA ARG A 357 7.73 -6.15 -14.83
C ARG A 357 7.19 -5.56 -13.54
N ILE A 358 6.89 -6.44 -12.60
CA ILE A 358 6.59 -6.04 -11.23
C ILE A 358 7.79 -5.32 -10.63
N GLY A 359 7.55 -4.17 -10.00
CA GLY A 359 8.58 -3.26 -9.53
C GLY A 359 9.02 -2.20 -10.55
N ASP A 360 8.61 -2.32 -11.83
CA ASP A 360 8.88 -1.28 -12.82
C ASP A 360 8.04 -0.03 -12.55
N VAL A 361 8.59 1.11 -12.98
CA VAL A 361 7.91 2.41 -12.93
C VAL A 361 7.64 2.86 -14.35
N VAL A 362 6.36 3.06 -14.69
CA VAL A 362 5.94 3.63 -15.99
C VAL A 362 5.50 5.08 -15.82
N VAL A 363 5.56 5.87 -16.89
CA VAL A 363 5.09 7.26 -16.87
C VAL A 363 3.75 7.35 -17.57
N VAL A 364 2.73 7.83 -16.85
CA VAL A 364 1.37 8.04 -17.35
C VAL A 364 0.98 9.49 -17.07
N ASN A 365 0.71 10.25 -18.12
CA ASN A 365 0.35 11.68 -18.02
C ASN A 365 1.30 12.50 -17.11
N GLY A 366 2.60 12.25 -17.23
CA GLY A 366 3.65 12.92 -16.43
C GLY A 366 3.79 12.43 -14.98
N ARG A 367 3.02 11.43 -14.55
CA ARG A 367 3.11 10.81 -13.23
C ARG A 367 3.84 9.48 -13.30
N LYS A 368 4.64 9.18 -12.28
CA LYS A 368 5.36 7.91 -12.13
C LYS A 368 4.45 6.90 -11.45
N ILE A 369 4.17 5.80 -12.11
CA ILE A 369 3.28 4.73 -11.67
C ILE A 369 4.11 3.47 -11.42
N LEU A 370 4.22 3.05 -10.17
CA LEU A 370 4.84 1.79 -9.76
C LEU A 370 3.90 0.63 -10.04
N LEU A 371 4.40 -0.43 -10.66
CA LEU A 371 3.63 -1.65 -10.91
C LEU A 371 3.86 -2.69 -9.82
N THR A 372 2.79 -3.20 -9.23
CA THR A 372 2.82 -4.32 -8.28
C THR A 372 1.93 -5.46 -8.77
N HIS A 373 2.02 -6.61 -8.10
CA HIS A 373 1.06 -7.68 -8.31
C HIS A 373 -0.34 -7.29 -7.78
N ALA A 374 -1.35 -7.99 -8.27
CA ALA A 374 -2.74 -7.93 -7.82
C ALA A 374 -3.45 -9.26 -8.09
N PHE A 375 -4.68 -9.39 -7.56
CA PHE A 375 -5.49 -10.60 -7.70
C PHE A 375 -5.92 -10.83 -9.15
N ASP A 376 -5.92 -12.08 -9.60
CA ASP A 376 -6.53 -12.52 -10.87
C ASP A 376 -7.60 -13.59 -10.61
N ALA A 377 -8.82 -13.34 -11.10
CA ALA A 377 -9.98 -14.20 -10.87
C ALA A 377 -10.05 -15.41 -11.83
N ASP A 378 -9.27 -15.42 -12.92
CA ASP A 378 -9.41 -16.40 -14.02
C ASP A 378 -8.30 -17.46 -14.06
N SER A 379 -7.61 -17.76 -12.95
CA SER A 379 -6.69 -18.92 -12.87
C SER A 379 -7.41 -20.29 -12.93
N GLY A 380 -8.73 -20.29 -13.14
CA GLY A 380 -9.56 -21.47 -13.31
C GLY A 380 -9.39 -22.14 -14.68
N GLY A 381 -8.34 -22.96 -14.82
CA GLY A 381 -8.45 -24.20 -15.60
C GLY A 381 -7.93 -24.25 -17.03
N ASP A 382 -7.18 -23.25 -17.52
CA ASP A 382 -6.49 -23.39 -18.82
C ASP A 382 -5.04 -23.84 -18.62
N GLY A 383 -4.72 -25.01 -19.16
CA GLY A 383 -3.40 -25.67 -19.11
C GLY A 383 -2.29 -24.97 -19.89
N VAL A 384 -2.33 -23.64 -20.00
CA VAL A 384 -1.30 -22.81 -20.64
C VAL A 384 -0.45 -22.14 -19.55
N ASN A 385 0.08 -22.97 -18.64
CA ASN A 385 1.19 -22.58 -17.78
C ASN A 385 2.46 -22.58 -18.64
N SER A 386 2.82 -21.41 -19.17
CA SER A 386 4.06 -21.20 -19.89
C SER A 386 4.65 -19.85 -19.48
N ALA A 387 5.61 -19.90 -18.54
CA ALA A 387 6.59 -18.85 -18.24
C ALA A 387 6.11 -17.39 -18.44
N GLY A 388 5.41 -16.83 -17.44
CA GLY A 388 5.07 -15.40 -17.39
C GLY A 388 3.58 -15.05 -17.40
N ALA A 389 2.69 -16.04 -17.36
CA ALA A 389 1.24 -15.87 -17.35
C ALA A 389 0.65 -16.34 -16.01
N GLY A 390 0.00 -15.47 -15.22
CA GLY A 390 -0.84 -15.92 -14.10
C GLY A 390 -1.07 -14.98 -12.91
N THR A 391 -0.65 -13.71 -12.94
CA THR A 391 -0.94 -12.78 -11.83
C THR A 391 -1.38 -11.41 -12.35
N GLY A 392 -2.45 -10.85 -11.76
CA GLY A 392 -2.91 -9.50 -12.07
C GLY A 392 -1.85 -8.46 -11.74
N VAL A 393 -1.94 -7.28 -12.37
CA VAL A 393 -1.04 -6.15 -12.14
C VAL A 393 -1.84 -4.95 -11.70
N MET A 394 -1.33 -4.19 -10.72
CA MET A 394 -1.89 -2.92 -10.28
C MET A 394 -0.84 -1.82 -10.42
N GLY A 395 -1.25 -0.62 -10.83
CA GLY A 395 -0.42 0.58 -10.80
C GLY A 395 -0.66 1.43 -9.56
N TRP A 396 0.39 2.06 -9.04
CA TRP A 396 0.35 2.98 -7.92
C TRP A 396 1.07 4.28 -8.25
N ASP A 397 0.40 5.42 -8.16
CA ASP A 397 1.04 6.71 -8.31
C ASP A 397 2.02 6.99 -7.17
N ILE A 398 3.32 6.97 -7.48
CA ILE A 398 4.40 7.28 -6.53
C ILE A 398 4.89 8.73 -6.65
N THR A 399 4.31 9.52 -7.55
CA THR A 399 4.59 10.95 -7.67
C THR A 399 3.91 11.72 -6.55
N GLY A 400 2.60 11.52 -6.35
CA GLY A 400 1.80 12.27 -5.39
C GLY A 400 1.69 13.78 -5.70
N PRO A 401 1.08 14.60 -4.82
CA PRO A 401 0.20 14.17 -3.74
C PRO A 401 -1.04 13.45 -4.31
N TRP A 402 -1.70 12.63 -3.49
CA TRP A 402 -2.94 11.95 -3.89
C TRP A 402 -4.20 12.78 -3.62
N ARG A 403 -4.10 13.83 -2.81
CA ARG A 403 -5.20 14.70 -2.41
C ARG A 403 -4.71 16.08 -1.99
#